data_AF-A0ABC8V1X9-F1
#
_entry.id   AF-A0ABC8V1X9-F1
#
_cell.length_a   1.000
_cell.length_b   1.000
_cell.length_c   1.000
_cell.angle_alpha   90.00
_cell.angle_beta   90.00
_cell.angle_gamma   90.00
#
_symmetry.space_group_name_H-M   'P 1'
#
loop_
_entity.id
_entity.type
_entity.pdbx_description
1 polymer ?
#
loop_
_entity_poly.entity_id
_entity_poly.type
_entity_poly.pdbx_seq_one_letter_code
_entity_poly.pdbx_strand_id
1 'polypeptide(L)'
;MADQEEDDLKMALRMSMQHDPPEPKRSKPRDNVTGAPSEQSPPEANNRMLQRELMAAAAEKRMMASKNAAAVAPSASKVDKCVKEENRGGSGAELKKKDVNLGKELSPAEANKLFSMIFSGKVTKDILAQWSNQGIRFSPDPETSMGLVQHEGGPCGVLAAIQAFVLKYLIFFPEESSKAEQNTPMGSGRLSESEFVALDVLASISDDRKLRSLVKSMGEILFLCGSNKRAVIASLSIFDSYIEGSEDCSKEEIILKALEGLSIESGSDLQKNLRVNTYTSQVSAFHRLEAVIPVFQSRMGAMLFLISALLSRGLTFFLKIVRILITLE
;
A
#
# COMPACT_ATOMS: atom_id res chain seq x y z
N MET A 1 -23.48 -47.55 -11.28
CA MET A 1 -22.97 -46.37 -10.55
C MET A 1 -21.90 -45.62 -11.34
N ALA A 2 -21.13 -46.26 -12.23
CA ALA A 2 -20.16 -45.56 -13.10
C ALA A 2 -20.81 -44.74 -14.24
N ASP A 3 -21.95 -45.16 -14.77
CA ASP A 3 -22.58 -44.47 -15.91
C ASP A 3 -23.19 -43.11 -15.56
N GLN A 4 -23.55 -42.88 -14.30
CA GLN A 4 -24.14 -41.61 -13.84
C GLN A 4 -23.08 -40.50 -13.75
N GLU A 5 -21.87 -40.85 -13.34
CA GLU A 5 -20.76 -39.91 -13.20
C GLU A 5 -20.22 -39.47 -14.56
N GLU A 6 -20.25 -40.35 -15.57
CA GLU A 6 -19.82 -40.01 -16.93
C GLU A 6 -20.82 -39.07 -17.62
N ASP A 7 -22.12 -39.24 -17.37
CA ASP A 7 -23.16 -38.35 -17.88
C ASP A 7 -23.12 -36.97 -17.20
N ASP A 8 -22.87 -36.90 -15.90
CA ASP A 8 -22.67 -35.63 -15.19
C ASP A 8 -21.40 -34.91 -15.68
N LEU A 9 -20.32 -35.66 -15.96
CA LEU A 9 -19.08 -35.10 -16.51
C LEU A 9 -19.28 -34.56 -17.93
N LYS A 10 -20.03 -35.27 -18.78
CA LYS A 10 -20.39 -34.79 -20.13
C LYS A 10 -21.30 -33.57 -20.09
N MET A 11 -22.20 -33.49 -19.10
CA MET A 11 -23.07 -32.34 -18.90
C MET A 11 -22.25 -31.10 -18.46
N ALA A 12 -21.29 -31.28 -17.55
CA ALA A 12 -20.37 -30.22 -17.11
C ALA A 12 -19.46 -29.71 -18.24
N LEU A 13 -18.93 -30.61 -19.07
CA LEU A 13 -18.12 -30.26 -20.24
C LEU A 13 -18.91 -29.47 -21.29
N ARG A 14 -20.18 -29.83 -21.52
CA ARG A 14 -21.07 -29.07 -22.41
C ARG A 14 -21.37 -27.66 -21.90
N MET A 15 -21.56 -27.49 -20.60
CA MET A 15 -21.80 -26.18 -19.98
C MET A 15 -20.56 -25.28 -20.04
N SER A 16 -19.35 -25.86 -20.00
CA SER A 16 -18.09 -25.11 -20.03
C SER A 16 -17.68 -24.62 -21.43
N MET A 17 -18.18 -25.25 -22.51
CA MET A 17 -17.78 -24.92 -23.89
C MET A 17 -18.71 -23.89 -24.55
N GLN A 18 -19.78 -23.45 -23.88
CA GLN A 18 -20.63 -22.34 -24.32
C GLN A 18 -20.22 -21.04 -23.63
N HIS A 19 -19.09 -20.49 -24.06
CA HIS A 19 -18.77 -19.09 -23.83
C HIS A 19 -18.50 -18.43 -25.18
N ASP A 20 -19.45 -17.64 -25.65
CA ASP A 20 -19.15 -16.58 -26.60
C ASP A 20 -18.05 -15.71 -25.99
N PRO A 21 -16.97 -15.40 -26.72
CA PRO A 21 -15.86 -14.64 -26.18
C PRO A 21 -16.35 -13.24 -25.77
N PRO A 22 -16.02 -12.75 -24.55
CA PRO A 22 -16.47 -11.45 -24.11
C PRO A 22 -15.87 -10.37 -25.01
N GLU A 23 -16.74 -9.53 -25.59
CA GLU A 23 -16.30 -8.40 -26.41
C GLU A 23 -15.35 -7.48 -25.61
N PRO A 24 -14.23 -7.04 -26.21
CA PRO A 24 -13.32 -6.11 -25.55
C PRO A 24 -14.04 -4.79 -25.28
N LYS A 25 -14.18 -4.46 -23.98
CA LYS A 25 -14.79 -3.20 -23.48
C LYS A 25 -13.96 -1.98 -23.92
N ARG A 26 -14.14 -1.54 -25.16
CA ARG A 26 -13.71 -0.23 -25.64
C ARG A 26 -14.77 0.79 -25.23
N SER A 27 -14.44 1.67 -24.29
CA SER A 27 -15.27 2.79 -23.90
C SER A 27 -15.60 3.66 -25.12
N LYS A 28 -16.88 3.74 -25.49
CA LYS A 28 -17.40 4.83 -26.34
C LYS A 28 -18.31 5.74 -25.52
N PRO A 29 -18.23 7.06 -25.74
CA PRO A 29 -19.04 8.04 -25.03
C PRO A 29 -20.39 8.17 -25.74
N ARG A 30 -21.47 8.46 -25.00
CA ARG A 30 -22.62 9.12 -25.64
C ARG A 30 -23.49 9.93 -24.71
N ASP A 31 -23.67 11.16 -25.16
CA ASP A 31 -24.67 12.14 -24.78
C ASP A 31 -26.10 11.62 -24.75
N ASN A 32 -26.92 12.33 -23.97
CA ASN A 32 -28.36 12.20 -23.81
C ASN A 32 -29.15 12.00 -25.11
N VAL A 33 -30.17 11.15 -25.07
CA VAL A 33 -31.57 11.41 -25.48
C VAL A 33 -32.47 10.20 -25.12
N THR A 34 -33.39 10.46 -24.19
CA THR A 34 -34.78 9.97 -23.97
C THR A 34 -35.23 8.55 -24.40
N GLY A 35 -35.71 7.76 -23.43
CA GLY A 35 -36.66 6.63 -23.61
C GLY A 35 -36.41 5.42 -22.68
N ALA A 36 -37.29 5.20 -21.70
CA ALA A 36 -37.25 4.10 -20.70
C ALA A 36 -37.73 2.73 -21.25
N PRO A 37 -37.80 1.64 -20.44
CA PRO A 37 -36.78 1.01 -19.60
C PRO A 37 -36.54 -0.47 -20.03
N SER A 38 -35.30 -0.98 -19.93
CA SER A 38 -35.07 -2.44 -19.92
C SER A 38 -34.21 -2.83 -18.72
N GLU A 39 -34.85 -3.46 -17.75
CA GLU A 39 -34.21 -4.24 -16.71
C GLU A 39 -33.50 -5.44 -17.33
N GLN A 40 -32.27 -5.71 -16.85
CA GLN A 40 -31.69 -7.03 -16.53
C GLN A 40 -30.16 -6.97 -16.70
N SER A 41 -29.47 -6.68 -15.60
CA SER A 41 -28.09 -7.11 -15.38
C SER A 41 -28.12 -8.19 -14.30
N PRO A 42 -27.30 -9.24 -14.36
CA PRO A 42 -27.53 -10.44 -13.56
C PRO A 42 -27.22 -10.17 -12.07
N PRO A 43 -28.14 -10.49 -11.14
CA PRO A 43 -28.02 -10.19 -9.71
C PRO A 43 -26.89 -10.98 -9.00
N GLU A 44 -26.29 -11.97 -9.64
CA GLU A 44 -25.32 -12.87 -9.02
C GLU A 44 -23.96 -12.23 -8.71
N ALA A 45 -23.46 -11.32 -9.55
CA ALA A 45 -22.14 -10.70 -9.33
C ALA A 45 -22.17 -9.75 -8.13
N ASN A 46 -23.25 -8.97 -7.99
CA ASN A 46 -23.47 -8.08 -6.86
C ASN A 46 -23.71 -8.88 -5.57
N ASN A 47 -24.44 -9.99 -5.66
CA ASN A 47 -24.65 -10.88 -4.51
C ASN A 47 -23.34 -11.53 -4.04
N ARG A 48 -22.44 -11.94 -4.96
CA ARG A 48 -21.13 -12.50 -4.59
C ARG A 48 -20.20 -11.45 -3.97
N MET A 49 -20.24 -10.21 -4.45
CA MET A 49 -19.46 -9.10 -3.89
C MET A 49 -19.96 -8.73 -2.48
N LEU A 50 -21.28 -8.59 -2.31
CA LEU A 50 -21.91 -8.32 -1.02
C LEU A 50 -21.67 -9.45 0.00
N GLN A 51 -21.64 -10.70 -0.46
CA GLN A 51 -21.33 -11.86 0.38
C GLN A 51 -19.87 -11.84 0.87
N ARG A 52 -18.92 -11.43 0.02
CA ARG A 52 -17.51 -11.25 0.41
C ARG A 52 -17.33 -10.11 1.42
N GLU A 53 -18.05 -9.02 1.23
CA GLU A 53 -18.05 -7.86 2.14
C GLU A 53 -18.63 -8.22 3.52
N LEU A 54 -19.77 -8.93 3.55
CA LEU A 54 -20.37 -9.42 4.80
C LEU A 54 -19.44 -10.37 5.56
N MET A 55 -18.72 -11.23 4.85
CA MET A 55 -17.77 -12.16 5.46
C MET A 55 -16.54 -11.44 6.02
N ALA A 56 -16.02 -10.43 5.32
CA ALA A 56 -14.93 -9.58 5.79
C ALA A 56 -15.33 -8.76 7.03
N ALA A 57 -16.50 -8.11 7.00
CA ALA A 57 -17.01 -7.35 8.15
C ALA A 57 -17.30 -8.25 9.37
N ALA A 58 -17.74 -9.49 9.15
CA ALA A 58 -17.91 -10.47 10.23
C ALA A 58 -16.57 -10.94 10.82
N ALA A 59 -15.53 -11.09 10.00
CA ALA A 59 -14.18 -11.41 10.46
C ALA A 59 -13.58 -10.26 11.30
N GLU A 60 -13.77 -9.01 10.88
CA GLU A 60 -13.34 -7.83 11.65
C GLU A 60 -14.06 -7.73 13.00
N LYS A 61 -15.36 -7.99 13.06
CA LYS A 61 -16.11 -8.01 14.34
C LYS A 61 -15.64 -9.12 15.28
N ARG A 62 -15.26 -10.29 14.76
CA ARG A 62 -14.70 -11.38 15.57
C ARG A 62 -13.32 -11.02 16.12
N MET A 63 -12.46 -10.40 15.31
CA MET A 63 -11.16 -9.89 15.75
C MET A 63 -11.29 -8.81 16.84
N MET A 64 -12.26 -7.90 16.72
CA MET A 64 -12.55 -6.86 17.72
C MET A 64 -13.10 -7.46 19.03
N ALA A 65 -13.99 -8.46 18.94
CA ALA A 65 -14.55 -9.12 20.12
C ALA A 65 -13.51 -9.95 20.90
N SER A 66 -12.58 -10.61 20.20
CA SER A 66 -11.46 -11.34 20.83
C SER A 66 -10.47 -10.39 21.53
N LYS A 67 -10.27 -9.17 21.02
CA LYS A 67 -9.47 -8.13 21.69
C LYS A 67 -10.15 -7.58 22.95
N ASN A 68 -11.47 -7.39 22.91
CA ASN A 68 -12.22 -6.93 24.09
C ASN A 68 -12.37 -8.02 25.16
N ALA A 69 -12.43 -9.30 24.78
CA ALA A 69 -12.45 -10.41 25.73
C ALA A 69 -11.11 -10.61 26.44
N ALA A 70 -9.99 -10.28 25.80
CA ALA A 70 -8.66 -10.32 26.42
C ALA A 70 -8.40 -9.16 27.41
N ALA A 71 -9.20 -8.09 27.36
CA ALA A 71 -9.08 -6.92 28.24
C ALA A 71 -9.91 -7.01 29.54
N VAL A 72 -10.70 -8.08 29.73
CA VAL A 72 -11.56 -8.26 30.92
C VAL A 72 -11.12 -9.49 31.71
N ALA A 73 -9.94 -9.41 32.32
CA ALA A 73 -9.55 -10.26 33.45
C ALA A 73 -9.18 -9.33 34.63
N PRO A 74 -9.75 -9.52 35.83
CA PRO A 74 -9.60 -8.56 36.91
C PRO A 74 -8.29 -8.81 37.67
N SER A 75 -7.42 -7.79 37.73
CA SER A 75 -6.39 -7.71 38.77
C SER A 75 -6.76 -6.60 39.74
N ALA A 76 -6.97 -7.00 40.99
CA ALA A 76 -7.31 -6.13 42.09
C ALA A 76 -6.04 -5.51 42.68
N SER A 77 -5.97 -4.18 42.79
CA SER A 77 -5.27 -3.52 43.90
C SER A 77 -5.50 -2.00 43.94
N LYS A 78 -6.19 -1.60 45.02
CA LYS A 78 -6.02 -0.39 45.86
C LYS A 78 -5.91 0.98 45.19
N VAL A 79 -7.00 1.73 45.39
CA VAL A 79 -7.09 3.18 45.46
C VAL A 79 -6.26 3.68 46.65
N ASP A 80 -5.33 4.60 46.40
CA ASP A 80 -4.89 5.58 47.40
C ASP A 80 -4.84 6.98 46.79
N LYS A 81 -5.35 7.92 47.57
CA LYS A 81 -5.64 9.31 47.24
C LYS A 81 -4.50 10.18 47.76
N CYS A 82 -3.99 11.12 46.96
CA CYS A 82 -3.41 12.35 47.52
C CYS A 82 -3.55 13.53 46.56
N VAL A 83 -3.99 14.65 47.13
CA VAL A 83 -4.24 15.95 46.53
C VAL A 83 -3.08 16.88 46.92
N LYS A 84 -2.51 17.66 45.99
CA LYS A 84 -2.38 19.14 46.08
C LYS A 84 -1.51 19.74 44.97
N GLU A 85 -1.98 20.91 44.52
CA GLU A 85 -1.29 21.96 43.76
C GLU A 85 -0.03 22.48 44.50
N GLU A 86 1.02 22.87 43.77
CA GLU A 86 1.33 24.28 43.44
C GLU A 86 2.73 24.45 42.79
N ASN A 87 2.74 25.49 41.95
CA ASN A 87 3.75 26.18 41.15
C ASN A 87 5.18 26.36 41.76
N ARG A 88 6.23 26.31 40.92
CA ARG A 88 7.32 27.33 40.77
C ARG A 88 8.54 26.85 39.95
N GLY A 89 8.84 27.62 38.89
CA GLY A 89 10.14 28.28 38.67
C GLY A 89 11.40 27.48 38.29
N GLY A 90 11.76 27.55 37.00
CA GLY A 90 13.09 27.96 36.51
C GLY A 90 14.25 26.95 36.53
N SER A 91 14.75 26.59 35.34
CA SER A 91 16.16 26.76 34.97
C SER A 91 16.38 26.27 33.53
N GLY A 92 17.08 27.09 32.75
CA GLY A 92 17.48 26.75 31.39
C GLY A 92 18.36 25.52 31.35
N ALA A 93 18.00 24.60 30.47
CA ALA A 93 18.93 23.69 29.84
C ALA A 93 18.70 23.85 28.35
N GLU A 94 19.65 24.50 27.67
CA GLU A 94 19.80 24.40 26.23
C GLU A 94 19.96 22.91 25.88
N LEU A 95 18.85 22.24 25.61
CA LEU A 95 18.87 21.03 24.82
C LEU A 95 19.37 21.46 23.44
N LYS A 96 20.64 21.13 23.16
CA LYS A 96 21.16 21.01 21.81
C LYS A 96 20.11 20.26 20.99
N LYS A 97 19.34 20.99 20.18
CA LYS A 97 18.49 20.41 19.15
C LYS A 97 19.44 19.60 18.26
N LYS A 98 19.41 18.27 18.41
CA LYS A 98 19.80 17.37 17.33
C LYS A 98 19.06 17.89 16.11
N ASP A 99 19.78 18.14 15.02
CA ASP A 99 19.23 18.65 13.78
C ASP A 99 18.38 17.52 13.16
N VAL A 100 17.15 17.38 13.64
CA VAL A 100 16.21 16.35 13.19
C VAL A 100 15.86 16.74 11.75
N ASN A 101 16.13 15.85 10.80
CA ASN A 101 15.86 16.07 9.37
C ASN A 101 14.34 15.95 9.09
N LEU A 102 13.57 16.81 9.74
CA LEU A 102 12.16 17.07 9.48
C LEU A 102 12.06 17.48 8.02
N GLY A 103 11.39 16.68 7.19
CA GLY A 103 11.39 16.89 5.74
C GLY A 103 10.95 18.30 5.35
N LYS A 104 11.28 18.71 4.12
CA LYS A 104 10.89 20.04 3.64
C LYS A 104 9.39 20.07 3.32
N GLU A 105 8.73 21.19 3.63
CA GLU A 105 7.39 21.47 3.12
C GLU A 105 7.41 21.79 1.62
N LEU A 106 6.35 21.43 0.92
CA LEU A 106 6.15 21.85 -0.48
C LEU A 106 5.82 23.34 -0.53
N SER A 107 6.22 24.03 -1.60
CA SER A 107 5.68 25.38 -1.83
C SER A 107 4.19 25.30 -2.17
N PRO A 108 3.39 26.35 -1.88
CA PRO A 108 1.96 26.36 -2.21
C PRO A 108 1.68 26.10 -3.70
N ALA A 109 2.54 26.61 -4.57
CA ALA A 109 2.43 26.41 -6.02
C ALA A 109 2.71 24.94 -6.41
N GLU A 110 3.73 24.31 -5.82
CA GLU A 110 4.04 22.90 -6.07
C GLU A 110 2.95 21.98 -5.53
N ALA A 111 2.42 22.26 -4.33
CA ALA A 111 1.38 21.44 -3.71
C ALA A 111 0.07 21.48 -4.51
N ASN A 112 -0.38 22.67 -4.93
CA ASN A 112 -1.54 22.81 -5.81
C ASN A 112 -1.33 22.11 -7.15
N LYS A 113 -0.15 22.28 -7.74
CA LYS A 113 0.19 21.63 -9.01
C LYS A 113 0.20 20.11 -8.89
N LEU A 114 0.80 19.57 -7.83
CA LEU A 114 0.82 18.14 -7.54
C LEU A 114 -0.61 17.61 -7.37
N PHE A 115 -1.45 18.31 -6.61
CA PHE A 115 -2.86 17.95 -6.44
C PHE A 115 -3.59 17.89 -7.78
N SER A 116 -3.45 18.93 -8.62
CA SER A 116 -4.07 18.96 -9.95
C SER A 116 -3.54 17.87 -10.89
N MET A 117 -2.29 17.44 -10.74
CA MET A 117 -1.74 16.35 -11.55
C MET A 117 -2.30 14.98 -11.17
N ILE A 118 -2.61 14.75 -9.89
CA ILE A 118 -3.17 13.48 -9.42
C ILE A 118 -4.67 13.41 -9.74
N PHE A 119 -5.39 14.54 -9.62
CA PHE A 119 -6.86 14.57 -9.61
C PHE A 119 -7.50 15.37 -10.75
N SER A 120 -6.71 15.94 -11.66
CA SER A 120 -7.18 16.66 -12.86
C SER A 120 -8.20 17.79 -12.60
N GLY A 121 -8.23 18.35 -11.38
CA GLY A 121 -9.00 19.55 -11.02
C GLY A 121 -10.47 19.34 -10.60
N LYS A 122 -11.12 18.23 -10.96
CA LYS A 122 -12.45 17.85 -10.46
C LYS A 122 -12.45 16.39 -10.06
N VAL A 123 -12.34 16.14 -8.77
CA VAL A 123 -12.40 14.80 -8.18
C VAL A 123 -13.58 14.73 -7.21
N THR A 124 -14.33 13.64 -7.25
CA THR A 124 -15.41 13.39 -6.29
C THR A 124 -14.81 12.99 -4.94
N LYS A 125 -15.57 13.20 -3.86
CA LYS A 125 -15.15 12.76 -2.52
C LYS A 125 -14.89 11.25 -2.47
N ASP A 126 -15.65 10.47 -3.22
CA ASP A 126 -15.49 9.01 -3.28
C ASP A 126 -14.14 8.62 -3.87
N ILE A 127 -13.70 9.25 -4.96
CA ILE A 127 -12.38 8.98 -5.55
C ILE A 127 -11.27 9.39 -4.56
N LEU A 128 -11.40 10.55 -3.91
CA LEU A 128 -10.42 10.96 -2.88
C LEU A 128 -10.36 9.95 -1.73
N ALA A 129 -11.50 9.40 -1.31
CA ALA A 129 -11.57 8.37 -0.28
C ALA A 129 -10.91 7.06 -0.74
N GLN A 130 -11.15 6.62 -1.98
CA GLN A 130 -10.49 5.43 -2.56
C GLN A 130 -8.96 5.56 -2.53
N TRP A 131 -8.43 6.72 -2.89
CA TRP A 131 -6.98 6.97 -2.85
C TRP A 131 -6.41 7.17 -1.44
N SER A 132 -7.19 7.77 -0.54
CA SER A 132 -6.80 8.06 0.85
C SER A 132 -7.08 6.89 1.81
N ASN A 133 -7.61 5.78 1.30
CA ASN A 133 -7.92 4.59 2.08
C ASN A 133 -7.26 3.31 1.52
N GLN A 134 -6.08 3.47 0.92
CA GLN A 134 -5.30 2.38 0.35
C GLN A 134 -3.85 2.41 0.84
N GLY A 135 -3.48 1.38 1.61
CA GLY A 135 -2.10 1.13 2.02
C GLY A 135 -1.37 0.16 1.11
N ILE A 136 -0.06 0.04 1.32
CA ILE A 136 0.81 -0.90 0.59
C ILE A 136 1.19 -2.01 1.56
N ARG A 137 0.29 -2.97 1.74
CA ARG A 137 0.42 -4.08 2.70
C ARG A 137 0.15 -5.42 2.03
N PHE A 138 0.84 -6.46 2.48
CA PHE A 138 0.59 -7.83 2.04
C PHE A 138 -0.74 -8.34 2.61
N SER A 139 -1.32 -9.31 1.92
CA SER A 139 -2.54 -9.98 2.38
C SER A 139 -2.27 -10.76 3.68
N PRO A 140 -3.16 -10.67 4.68
CA PRO A 140 -3.09 -11.51 5.88
C PRO A 140 -3.59 -12.95 5.61
N ASP A 141 -4.27 -13.18 4.48
CA ASP A 141 -4.76 -14.50 4.10
C ASP A 141 -3.59 -15.36 3.58
N PRO A 142 -3.36 -16.56 4.17
CA PRO A 142 -2.28 -17.46 3.76
C PRO A 142 -2.26 -17.76 2.26
N GLU A 143 -3.42 -17.91 1.62
CA GLU A 143 -3.54 -18.26 0.19
C GLU A 143 -3.08 -17.10 -0.72
N THR A 144 -3.20 -15.86 -0.23
CA THR A 144 -2.89 -14.65 -0.98
C THR A 144 -1.74 -13.83 -0.37
N SER A 145 -1.00 -14.41 0.57
CA SER A 145 -0.01 -13.72 1.43
C SER A 145 1.17 -13.07 0.71
N MET A 146 1.35 -13.38 -0.59
CA MET A 146 2.34 -12.77 -1.49
C MET A 146 1.82 -11.52 -2.21
N GLY A 147 0.50 -11.32 -2.25
CA GLY A 147 -0.15 -10.21 -2.93
C GLY A 147 -0.33 -9.00 -2.02
N LEU A 148 -0.20 -7.80 -2.59
CA LEU A 148 -0.63 -6.56 -1.96
C LEU A 148 -2.16 -6.45 -1.96
N VAL A 149 -2.74 -6.04 -0.83
CA VAL A 149 -4.19 -5.88 -0.68
C VAL A 149 -4.67 -4.66 -1.45
N GLN A 150 -5.72 -4.83 -2.26
CA GLN A 150 -6.45 -3.74 -2.90
C GLN A 150 -7.89 -3.71 -2.34
N HIS A 151 -8.34 -2.57 -1.82
CA HIS A 151 -9.73 -2.40 -1.37
C HIS A 151 -10.64 -1.92 -2.49
N GLU A 152 -10.16 -0.94 -3.27
CA GLU A 152 -10.98 -0.17 -4.19
C GLU A 152 -10.31 0.01 -5.55
N GLY A 153 -11.09 0.41 -6.56
CA GLY A 153 -10.55 0.87 -7.85
C GLY A 153 -9.84 2.22 -7.73
N GLY A 154 -8.87 2.50 -8.62
CA GLY A 154 -8.10 3.76 -8.63
C GLY A 154 -6.62 3.56 -8.35
N PRO A 155 -6.19 3.30 -7.10
CA PRO A 155 -4.78 3.11 -6.75
C PRO A 155 -4.19 1.77 -7.25
N CYS A 156 -4.99 0.91 -7.88
CA CYS A 156 -4.57 -0.39 -8.39
C CYS A 156 -3.37 -0.31 -9.34
N GLY A 157 -3.29 0.74 -10.18
CA GLY A 157 -2.14 0.95 -11.06
C GLY A 157 -0.83 1.16 -10.31
N VAL A 158 -0.89 1.76 -9.11
CA VAL A 158 0.26 1.93 -8.22
C VAL A 158 0.63 0.60 -7.58
N LEU A 159 -0.35 -0.11 -7.02
CA LEU A 159 -0.12 -1.40 -6.37
C LEU A 159 0.43 -2.45 -7.33
N ALA A 160 -0.11 -2.54 -8.54
CA ALA A 160 0.36 -3.47 -9.56
C ALA A 160 1.81 -3.20 -9.97
N ALA A 161 2.18 -1.92 -10.14
CA ALA A 161 3.56 -1.54 -10.45
C ALA A 161 4.52 -1.93 -9.33
N ILE A 162 4.15 -1.71 -8.06
CA ILE A 162 4.95 -2.12 -6.90
C ILE A 162 5.02 -3.66 -6.83
N GLN A 163 3.90 -4.35 -6.99
CA GLN A 163 3.81 -5.82 -6.94
C GLN A 163 4.76 -6.47 -7.96
N ALA A 164 4.84 -5.93 -9.18
CA ALA A 164 5.75 -6.43 -10.20
C ALA A 164 7.22 -6.38 -9.76
N PHE A 165 7.63 -5.29 -9.10
CA PHE A 165 8.99 -5.19 -8.55
C PHE A 165 9.17 -6.08 -7.33
N VAL A 166 8.15 -6.23 -6.48
CA VAL A 166 8.21 -7.16 -5.32
C VAL A 166 8.49 -8.57 -5.81
N LEU A 167 7.74 -9.04 -6.82
CA LEU A 167 7.97 -10.34 -7.44
C LEU A 167 9.36 -10.45 -8.05
N LYS A 168 9.84 -9.41 -8.74
CA LYS A 168 11.22 -9.36 -9.25
C LYS A 168 12.24 -9.63 -8.14
N TYR A 169 12.13 -8.97 -6.99
CA TYR A 169 13.05 -9.17 -5.87
C TYR A 169 12.92 -10.54 -5.23
N LEU A 170 11.70 -11.06 -5.09
CA LEU A 170 11.49 -12.38 -4.50
C LEU A 170 12.00 -13.52 -5.38
N ILE A 171 11.83 -13.41 -6.70
CA ILE A 171 12.18 -14.48 -7.66
C ILE A 171 13.66 -14.43 -8.03
N PHE A 172 14.20 -13.25 -8.35
CA PHE A 172 15.54 -13.13 -8.94
C PHE A 172 16.64 -12.76 -7.94
N PHE A 173 16.28 -12.40 -6.70
CA PHE A 173 17.24 -12.04 -5.66
C PHE A 173 16.98 -12.85 -4.37
N PRO A 174 17.12 -14.19 -4.43
CA PRO A 174 17.08 -15.01 -3.24
C PRO A 174 18.17 -14.56 -2.27
N GLU A 175 17.86 -14.53 -0.97
CA GLU A 175 18.87 -14.16 0.02
C GLU A 175 19.93 -15.26 0.05
N GLU A 176 21.19 -14.89 -0.20
CA GLU A 176 22.32 -15.79 0.03
C GLU A 176 22.35 -16.08 1.53
N SER A 177 21.96 -17.30 1.90
CA SER A 177 22.04 -17.76 3.28
C SER A 177 23.49 -17.65 3.73
N SER A 178 23.76 -16.74 4.67
CA SER A 178 25.06 -16.60 5.29
C SER A 178 25.41 -17.90 6.02
N LYS A 179 26.17 -18.78 5.35
CA LYS A 179 27.09 -19.79 5.88
C LYS A 179 26.57 -20.67 7.04
N ALA A 180 26.08 -21.86 6.69
CA ALA A 180 26.48 -23.08 7.39
C ALA A 180 27.40 -23.89 6.45
N GLU A 181 28.44 -24.46 7.04
CA GLU A 181 29.72 -24.86 6.45
C GLU A 181 29.72 -25.91 5.32
N GLN A 182 30.62 -25.68 4.36
CA GLN A 182 31.52 -26.61 3.66
C GLN A 182 31.21 -28.13 3.69
N ASN A 183 30.92 -28.70 2.51
CA ASN A 183 31.73 -29.71 1.80
C ASN A 183 30.84 -30.67 0.98
N THR A 184 30.79 -30.52 -0.34
CA THR A 184 30.82 -31.67 -1.28
C THR A 184 31.09 -31.18 -2.71
N PRO A 185 31.91 -31.90 -3.51
CA PRO A 185 32.33 -31.44 -4.82
C PRO A 185 31.35 -31.85 -5.93
N MET A 186 31.06 -30.86 -6.78
CA MET A 186 30.81 -30.93 -8.24
C MET A 186 30.16 -32.19 -8.82
N GLY A 187 28.88 -32.06 -9.20
CA GLY A 187 28.20 -32.94 -10.15
C GLY A 187 27.40 -32.11 -11.15
N SER A 188 27.90 -32.05 -12.38
CA SER A 188 27.18 -31.51 -13.55
C SER A 188 26.01 -32.44 -13.90
N GLY A 189 24.76 -31.96 -13.83
CA GLY A 189 23.63 -32.74 -14.31
C GLY A 189 22.24 -32.13 -14.08
N ARG A 190 21.60 -31.77 -15.22
CA ARG A 190 20.15 -31.68 -15.47
C ARG A 190 19.36 -30.49 -14.89
N LEU A 191 19.03 -29.58 -15.81
CA LEU A 191 17.86 -28.70 -15.76
C LEU A 191 16.57 -29.54 -15.85
N SER A 192 16.06 -30.09 -14.73
CA SER A 192 14.71 -30.69 -14.68
C SER A 192 14.28 -31.02 -13.24
N GLU A 193 14.30 -30.06 -12.32
CA GLU A 193 13.68 -30.19 -10.99
C GLU A 193 13.34 -28.82 -10.34
N SER A 194 13.37 -27.74 -11.14
CA SER A 194 13.34 -26.36 -10.63
C SER A 194 11.93 -25.85 -10.28
N GLU A 195 10.88 -26.47 -10.83
CA GLU A 195 9.53 -25.90 -10.78
C GLU A 195 8.79 -26.26 -9.47
N PHE A 196 8.99 -27.48 -8.97
CA PHE A 196 8.40 -27.94 -7.70
C PHE A 196 9.08 -27.30 -6.48
N VAL A 197 10.40 -27.11 -6.54
CA VAL A 197 11.19 -26.43 -5.49
C VAL A 197 10.82 -24.94 -5.41
N ALA A 198 10.51 -24.29 -6.53
CA ALA A 198 10.13 -22.88 -6.54
C ALA A 198 8.80 -22.61 -5.81
N LEU A 199 7.83 -23.54 -5.86
CA LEU A 199 6.53 -23.40 -5.19
C LEU A 199 6.66 -23.52 -3.66
N ASP A 200 7.45 -24.47 -3.16
CA ASP A 200 7.76 -24.60 -1.73
C ASP A 200 8.56 -23.40 -1.21
N VAL A 201 9.44 -22.83 -2.03
CA VAL A 201 10.21 -21.63 -1.70
C VAL A 201 9.33 -20.39 -1.61
N LEU A 202 8.26 -20.28 -2.43
CA LEU A 202 7.33 -19.16 -2.37
C LEU A 202 6.36 -19.26 -1.18
N ALA A 203 5.89 -20.47 -0.87
CA ALA A 203 5.00 -20.72 0.27
C ALA A 203 5.69 -20.49 1.63
N SER A 204 7.02 -20.62 1.69
CA SER A 204 7.82 -20.44 2.91
C SER A 204 8.46 -19.05 3.06
N ILE A 205 8.08 -18.06 2.24
CA ILE A 205 8.65 -16.71 2.34
C ILE A 205 8.21 -16.04 3.65
N SER A 206 9.18 -15.72 4.50
CA SER A 206 8.96 -14.97 5.74
C SER A 206 8.49 -13.53 5.46
N ASP A 207 7.71 -12.97 6.39
CA ASP A 207 7.22 -11.59 6.27
C ASP A 207 8.36 -10.57 6.23
N ASP A 208 9.48 -10.84 6.93
CA ASP A 208 10.69 -10.00 6.84
C ASP A 208 11.25 -9.93 5.41
N ARG A 209 11.26 -11.06 4.69
CA ARG A 209 11.72 -11.11 3.30
C ARG A 209 10.76 -10.38 2.37
N LYS A 210 9.45 -10.49 2.60
CA LYS A 210 8.44 -9.72 1.87
C LYS A 210 8.64 -8.22 2.08
N LEU A 211 8.85 -7.80 3.34
CA LEU A 211 9.05 -6.41 3.72
C LEU A 211 10.33 -5.82 3.12
N ARG A 212 11.47 -6.53 3.21
CA ARG A 212 12.72 -6.11 2.55
C ARG A 212 12.56 -5.98 1.04
N SER A 213 11.87 -6.94 0.41
CA SER A 213 11.60 -6.91 -1.03
C SER A 213 10.71 -5.73 -1.40
N LEU A 214 9.71 -5.42 -0.58
CA LEU A 214 8.87 -4.24 -0.76
C LEU A 214 9.67 -2.94 -0.69
N VAL A 215 10.54 -2.77 0.31
CA VAL A 215 11.37 -1.57 0.43
C VAL A 215 12.33 -1.42 -0.75
N LYS A 216 13.01 -2.50 -1.16
CA LYS A 216 13.88 -2.51 -2.33
C LYS A 216 13.10 -2.12 -3.60
N SER A 217 11.90 -2.69 -3.77
CA SER A 217 10.99 -2.40 -4.89
C SER A 217 10.62 -0.92 -4.94
N MET A 218 10.12 -0.39 -3.81
CA MET A 218 9.71 1.00 -3.71
C MET A 218 10.89 1.94 -4.02
N GLY A 219 12.05 1.72 -3.43
CA GLY A 219 13.20 2.60 -3.66
C GLY A 219 13.73 2.50 -5.09
N GLU A 220 13.77 1.31 -5.69
CA GLU A 220 14.16 1.18 -7.10
C GLU A 220 13.20 1.95 -8.02
N ILE A 221 11.89 1.80 -7.85
CA ILE A 221 10.89 2.54 -8.63
C ILE A 221 11.09 4.05 -8.48
N LEU A 222 11.29 4.54 -7.26
CA LEU A 222 11.47 5.98 -7.01
C LEU A 222 12.75 6.51 -7.68
N PHE A 223 13.86 5.76 -7.66
CA PHE A 223 15.06 6.13 -8.39
C PHE A 223 14.86 6.10 -9.90
N LEU A 224 14.17 5.09 -10.44
CA LEU A 224 13.82 5.03 -11.86
C LEU A 224 13.00 6.27 -12.26
N CYS A 225 12.00 6.66 -11.46
CA CYS A 225 11.25 7.90 -11.67
C CYS A 225 12.18 9.13 -11.68
N GLY A 226 13.17 9.19 -10.80
CA GLY A 226 14.17 10.26 -10.77
C GLY A 226 15.35 10.09 -11.74
N SER A 227 15.19 9.29 -12.81
CA SER A 227 16.23 9.04 -13.82
C SER A 227 17.53 8.48 -13.23
N ASN A 228 17.41 7.64 -12.21
CA ASN A 228 18.50 7.02 -11.44
C ASN A 228 19.45 8.01 -10.75
N LYS A 229 19.03 9.28 -10.57
CA LYS A 229 19.85 10.33 -9.94
C LYS A 229 19.35 10.72 -8.56
N ARG A 230 18.06 10.57 -8.30
CA ARG A 230 17.44 10.93 -7.04
C ARG A 230 16.16 10.15 -6.79
N ALA A 231 15.80 10.01 -5.53
CA ALA A 231 14.48 9.59 -5.09
C ALA A 231 13.93 10.65 -4.12
N VAL A 232 12.64 10.89 -4.18
CA VAL A 232 11.92 11.76 -3.26
C VAL A 232 10.96 10.89 -2.48
N ILE A 233 11.02 10.97 -1.15
CA ILE A 233 10.14 10.22 -0.25
C ILE A 233 9.26 11.22 0.48
N ALA A 234 7.96 11.13 0.23
CA ALA A 234 6.95 11.88 0.94
C ALA A 234 6.47 11.09 2.17
N SER A 235 6.35 11.79 3.29
CA SER A 235 5.79 11.30 4.55
C SER A 235 4.76 12.29 5.06
N LEU A 236 4.05 11.94 6.12
CA LEU A 236 3.14 12.85 6.81
C LEU A 236 3.86 13.55 7.96
N SER A 237 3.62 14.84 8.13
CA SER A 237 4.23 15.69 9.15
C SER A 237 4.04 15.15 10.57
N ILE A 238 2.92 14.48 10.80
CA ILE A 238 2.56 13.90 12.09
C ILE A 238 3.52 12.77 12.45
N PHE A 239 4.07 12.02 11.47
CA PHE A 239 4.89 10.84 11.72
C PHE A 239 6.38 11.09 11.84
N ASP A 240 6.90 12.24 11.43
CA ASP A 240 8.33 12.53 11.55
C ASP A 240 8.79 12.64 13.02
N SER A 241 7.90 12.97 13.97
CA SER A 241 8.22 13.02 15.40
C SER A 241 8.13 11.67 16.12
N TYR A 242 7.44 10.67 15.55
CA TYR A 242 7.21 9.38 16.20
C TYR A 242 8.25 8.31 15.83
N ILE A 243 9.02 8.53 14.76
CA ILE A 243 10.02 7.57 14.28
C ILE A 243 11.22 7.43 15.24
N GLU A 244 11.38 8.34 16.21
CA GLU A 244 12.56 8.39 17.09
C GLU A 244 12.32 8.17 18.59
N GLY A 245 11.11 7.82 19.07
CA GLY A 245 10.84 7.93 20.52
C GLY A 245 9.77 7.08 21.22
N SER A 246 9.36 5.90 20.75
CA SER A 246 8.40 5.10 21.53
C SER A 246 8.56 3.59 21.32
N GLU A 247 8.84 2.86 22.40
CA GLU A 247 8.92 1.38 22.45
C GLU A 247 7.68 0.72 23.09
N ASP A 248 6.67 1.48 23.54
CA ASP A 248 5.62 0.95 24.44
C ASP A 248 4.18 0.91 23.87
N CYS A 249 3.97 1.28 22.60
CA CYS A 249 2.68 1.12 21.92
C CYS A 249 2.89 0.62 20.49
N SER A 250 2.00 -0.25 19.99
CA SER A 250 2.08 -0.71 18.59
C SER A 250 2.09 0.52 17.66
N LYS A 251 3.14 0.65 16.84
CA LYS A 251 3.31 1.80 15.94
C LYS A 251 2.08 1.98 15.05
N GLU A 252 1.44 0.87 14.72
CA GLU A 252 0.20 0.78 13.97
C GLU A 252 -0.96 1.50 14.66
N GLU A 253 -1.16 1.33 15.97
CA GLU A 253 -2.25 1.99 16.70
C GLU A 253 -2.04 3.51 16.80
N ILE A 254 -0.79 3.95 16.98
CA ILE A 254 -0.44 5.38 16.93
C ILE A 254 -0.74 5.95 15.54
N ILE A 255 -0.35 5.23 14.50
CA ILE A 255 -0.60 5.64 13.11
C ILE A 255 -2.09 5.72 12.81
N LEU A 256 -2.88 4.73 13.25
CA LEU A 256 -4.33 4.74 13.07
C LEU A 256 -4.97 5.97 13.74
N LYS A 257 -4.66 6.22 15.02
CA LYS A 257 -5.18 7.38 15.77
C LYS A 257 -4.78 8.71 15.13
N ALA A 258 -3.55 8.83 14.66
CA ALA A 258 -3.07 10.03 13.95
C ALA A 258 -3.79 10.26 12.62
N LEU A 259 -4.29 9.18 11.98
CA LEU A 259 -4.97 9.25 10.70
C LEU A 259 -6.49 9.42 10.81
N GLU A 260 -7.14 9.17 11.95
CA GLU A 260 -8.61 9.23 12.09
C GLU A 260 -9.21 10.60 11.72
N GLY A 261 -8.46 11.70 11.84
CA GLY A 261 -8.90 13.05 11.46
C GLY A 261 -8.25 13.63 10.19
N LEU A 262 -7.39 12.88 9.51
CA LEU A 262 -6.64 13.39 8.36
C LEU A 262 -7.48 13.34 7.09
N SER A 263 -7.81 14.50 6.52
CA SER A 263 -8.41 14.58 5.17
C SER A 263 -7.50 15.40 4.25
N ILE A 264 -7.29 14.91 3.02
CA ILE A 264 -6.54 15.62 1.98
C ILE A 264 -7.50 15.88 0.82
N GLU A 265 -8.09 17.07 0.80
CA GLU A 265 -9.10 17.47 -0.20
C GLU A 265 -8.60 18.56 -1.14
N SER A 266 -7.43 19.13 -0.85
CA SER A 266 -6.84 20.24 -1.60
C SER A 266 -5.31 20.21 -1.62
N GLY A 267 -4.72 21.03 -2.50
CA GLY A 267 -3.28 21.28 -2.49
C GLY A 267 -2.78 21.93 -1.19
N SER A 268 -3.60 22.77 -0.55
CA SER A 268 -3.28 23.35 0.77
C SER A 268 -3.19 22.27 1.84
N ASP A 269 -4.08 21.26 1.80
CA ASP A 269 -4.03 20.13 2.72
C ASP A 269 -2.78 19.28 2.48
N LEU A 270 -2.40 19.05 1.22
CA LEU A 270 -1.12 18.39 0.89
C LEU A 270 0.06 19.18 1.49
N GLN A 271 0.10 20.50 1.33
CA GLN A 271 1.19 21.33 1.85
C GLN A 271 1.31 21.23 3.37
N LYS A 272 0.18 21.34 4.07
CA LYS A 272 0.13 21.30 5.54
C LYS A 272 0.58 19.94 6.10
N ASN A 273 0.14 18.86 5.46
CA ASN A 273 0.28 17.52 6.00
C ASN A 273 1.48 16.74 5.46
N LEU A 274 2.12 17.17 4.37
CA LEU A 274 3.25 16.45 3.79
C LEU A 274 4.60 17.01 4.20
N ARG A 275 5.55 16.10 4.35
CA ARG A 275 6.99 16.37 4.47
C ARG A 275 7.72 15.57 3.41
N VAL A 276 8.72 16.20 2.80
CA VAL A 276 9.40 15.63 1.64
C VAL A 276 10.91 15.68 1.85
N ASN A 277 11.56 14.52 1.70
CA ASN A 277 13.01 14.42 1.74
C ASN A 277 13.53 13.90 0.38
N THR A 278 14.59 14.52 -0.12
CA THR A 278 15.23 14.11 -1.38
C THR A 278 16.53 13.38 -1.09
N TYR A 279 16.72 12.24 -1.73
CA TYR A 279 17.87 11.37 -1.57
C TYR A 279 18.57 11.19 -2.91
N THR A 280 19.89 11.34 -2.93
CA THR A 280 20.75 11.05 -4.11
C THR A 280 21.48 9.72 -3.98
N SER A 281 21.51 9.13 -2.78
CA SER A 281 22.08 7.80 -2.51
C SER A 281 20.98 6.78 -2.28
N GLN A 282 21.12 5.63 -2.92
CA GLN A 282 20.19 4.52 -2.80
C GLN A 282 20.16 3.94 -1.37
N VAL A 283 21.31 3.90 -0.70
CA VAL A 283 21.43 3.40 0.68
C VAL A 283 20.64 4.27 1.66
N SER A 284 20.77 5.59 1.59
CA SER A 284 20.05 6.50 2.50
C SER A 284 18.55 6.53 2.20
N ALA A 285 18.16 6.42 0.94
CA ALA A 285 16.75 6.29 0.55
C ALA A 285 16.15 4.98 1.08
N PHE A 286 16.85 3.85 0.96
CA PHE A 286 16.40 2.57 1.49
C PHE A 286 16.26 2.60 3.01
N HIS A 287 17.27 3.09 3.73
CA HIS A 287 17.19 3.24 5.18
C HIS A 287 16.00 4.12 5.60
N ARG A 288 15.74 5.21 4.87
CA ARG A 288 14.55 6.03 5.10
C ARG A 288 13.27 5.24 4.86
N LEU A 289 13.16 4.54 3.72
CA LEU A 289 11.98 3.74 3.38
C LEU A 289 11.70 2.65 4.41
N GLU A 290 12.74 1.97 4.92
CA GLU A 290 12.61 1.03 6.02
C GLU A 290 12.03 1.70 7.27
N ALA A 291 12.52 2.89 7.63
CA ALA A 291 12.02 3.62 8.80
C ALA A 291 10.57 4.11 8.64
N VAL A 292 10.15 4.49 7.43
CA VAL A 292 8.78 4.99 7.17
C VAL A 292 7.84 3.93 6.60
N ILE A 293 8.25 2.65 6.51
CA ILE A 293 7.42 1.59 5.93
C ILE A 293 6.04 1.45 6.58
N PRO A 294 5.86 1.63 7.91
CA PRO A 294 4.53 1.54 8.52
C PRO A 294 3.59 2.65 8.02
N VAL A 295 4.13 3.82 7.68
CA VAL A 295 3.37 4.93 7.09
C VAL A 295 2.87 4.57 5.69
N PHE A 296 3.69 3.87 4.89
CA PHE A 296 3.28 3.37 3.58
C PHE A 296 2.33 2.16 3.65
N GLN A 297 2.34 1.40 4.75
CA GLN A 297 1.35 0.35 5.01
C GLN A 297 0.02 0.91 5.53
N SER A 298 0.00 2.15 6.03
CA SER A 298 -1.19 2.85 6.47
C SER A 298 -2.14 3.19 5.31
N ARG A 299 -3.35 3.66 5.63
CA ARG A 299 -4.38 4.01 4.65
C ARG A 299 -3.96 5.08 3.62
N MET A 300 -2.91 5.85 3.89
CA MET A 300 -2.38 6.88 2.98
C MET A 300 -1.28 6.37 2.03
N GLY A 301 -0.91 5.09 2.13
CA GLY A 301 0.29 4.54 1.51
C GLY A 301 0.38 4.70 0.00
N ALA A 302 -0.66 4.31 -0.73
CA ALA A 302 -0.68 4.38 -2.19
C ALA A 302 -0.59 5.83 -2.69
N MET A 303 -1.32 6.74 -2.02
CA MET A 303 -1.25 8.18 -2.30
C MET A 303 0.17 8.73 -2.05
N LEU A 304 0.75 8.44 -0.88
CA LEU A 304 2.10 8.91 -0.52
C LEU A 304 3.15 8.38 -1.50
N PHE A 305 3.01 7.13 -1.96
CA PHE A 305 3.93 6.56 -2.92
C PHE A 305 3.81 7.21 -4.30
N LEU A 306 2.58 7.44 -4.79
CA LEU A 306 2.37 8.16 -6.04
C LEU A 306 2.96 9.58 -5.97
N ILE A 307 2.72 10.30 -4.88
CA ILE A 307 3.31 11.63 -4.64
C ILE A 307 4.84 11.54 -4.68
N SER A 308 5.43 10.57 -4.00
CA SER A 308 6.87 10.31 -3.98
C SER A 308 7.43 10.09 -5.40
N ALA A 309 6.75 9.28 -6.21
CA ALA A 309 7.14 9.00 -7.60
C ALA A 309 7.06 10.25 -8.50
N LEU A 310 5.96 11.01 -8.42
CA LEU A 310 5.77 12.26 -9.17
C LEU A 310 6.82 13.31 -8.81
N LEU A 311 7.12 13.46 -7.51
CA LEU A 311 8.13 14.41 -7.04
C LEU A 311 9.54 13.95 -7.40
N SER A 312 9.83 12.64 -7.42
CA SER A 312 11.12 12.08 -7.88
C SER A 312 11.38 12.45 -9.33
N ARG A 313 10.36 12.29 -10.19
CA ARG A 313 10.41 12.67 -11.61
C ARG A 313 10.54 14.18 -11.83
N GLY A 314 9.91 14.97 -10.97
CA GLY A 314 9.85 16.42 -11.02
C GLY A 314 8.61 16.94 -11.74
N LEU A 315 7.95 17.94 -11.14
CA LEU A 315 6.66 18.48 -11.61
C LEU A 315 6.78 19.28 -12.92
N THR A 316 7.98 19.67 -13.34
CA THR A 316 8.22 20.39 -14.59
C THR A 316 8.13 19.49 -15.82
N PHE A 317 8.42 18.20 -15.69
CA PHE A 317 8.45 17.25 -16.79
C PHE A 317 7.05 16.97 -17.36
N PHE A 318 6.04 16.88 -16.50
CA PHE A 318 4.67 16.54 -16.91
C PHE A 318 3.99 17.62 -17.74
N LEU A 319 4.36 18.89 -17.57
CA LEU A 319 3.89 19.97 -18.45
C LEU A 319 4.34 19.79 -19.90
N LYS A 320 5.51 19.18 -20.13
CA LYS A 320 5.98 18.89 -21.49
C LYS A 320 5.15 17.78 -22.11
N ILE A 321 4.85 16.71 -21.37
CA ILE A 321 4.02 15.60 -21.88
C ILE A 321 2.59 16.04 -22.13
N VAL A 322 1.96 16.73 -21.18
CA VAL A 322 0.58 17.21 -21.33
C VAL A 322 0.49 18.25 -22.45
N ARG A 323 1.48 19.15 -22.59
CA ARG A 323 1.54 20.04 -23.77
C ARG A 323 1.69 19.25 -25.06
N ILE A 324 2.60 18.29 -25.15
CA ILE A 324 2.78 17.49 -26.36
C ILE A 324 1.48 16.77 -26.73
N LEU A 325 0.78 16.17 -25.76
CA LEU A 325 -0.50 15.50 -26.01
C LEU A 325 -1.61 16.47 -26.46
N ILE A 326 -1.70 17.66 -25.86
CA ILE A 326 -2.69 18.68 -26.26
C ILE A 326 -2.34 19.34 -27.61
N THR A 327 -1.07 19.38 -28.01
CA THR A 327 -0.64 19.95 -29.30
C THR A 327 -0.69 18.93 -30.45
N LEU A 328 -1.04 17.68 -30.15
CA LEU A 328 -1.22 16.58 -31.12
C LEU A 328 -2.69 16.30 -31.44
N GLU A 329 -3.63 17.06 -30.84
CA GLU A 329 -5.03 17.18 -31.26
C GLU A 329 -5.23 18.49 -32.04
#